data_AF-A0A821VC08-F1
#
_entry.id   AF-A0A821VC08-F1
#
_cell.length_a   1.000
_cell.length_b   1.000
_cell.length_c   1.000
_cell.angle_alpha   90.00
_cell.angle_beta   90.00
_cell.angle_gamma   90.00
#
_symmetry.space_group_name_H-M   'P 1'
#
loop_
_entity.id
_entity.type
_entity.pdbx_description
1 polymer ?
#
loop_
_entity_poly.entity_id
_entity_poly.type
_entity_poly.pdbx_seq_one_letter_code
_entity_poly.pdbx_strand_id
1 'polypeptide(L)'
;MLSNIQYWEQFSALILYFSVLTEPISNQGLACYKCMTNNTENDGCRDPFSSLINPIHINCQATSVGKNGTFPVRFCVKISGRILSIDGNANASYLNTVIYYRTCVVDNIMESTKSLETSGNF
;
A
#
# COMPACT_ATOMS: atom_id res chain seq x y z
N MET A 1 11.73 57.45 -5.16
CA MET A 1 12.49 56.34 -5.77
C MET A 1 13.20 55.44 -4.75
N LEU A 2 13.58 55.96 -3.56
CA LEU A 2 14.25 55.16 -2.51
C LEU A 2 13.33 54.22 -1.71
N SER A 3 12.02 54.45 -1.68
CA SER A 3 11.06 53.61 -0.95
C SER A 3 10.92 52.20 -1.52
N ASN A 4 11.07 52.03 -2.84
CA ASN A 4 10.90 50.71 -3.48
C ASN A 4 12.02 49.73 -3.12
N ILE A 5 13.26 50.21 -2.97
CA ILE A 5 14.45 49.36 -2.71
C ILE A 5 14.38 48.71 -1.32
N GLN A 6 13.81 49.41 -0.34
CA GLN A 6 13.73 48.95 1.04
C GLN A 6 12.72 47.80 1.26
N TYR A 7 11.72 47.68 0.38
CA TYR A 7 10.79 46.54 0.40
C TYR A 7 11.44 45.25 -0.12
N TRP A 8 12.32 45.32 -1.13
CA TRP A 8 12.98 44.15 -1.71
C TRP A 8 13.90 43.41 -0.74
N GLU A 9 14.62 44.14 0.10
CA GLU A 9 15.46 43.59 1.18
C GLU A 9 14.62 42.87 2.26
N GLN A 10 13.44 43.39 2.58
CA GLN A 10 12.55 42.74 3.54
C GLN A 10 11.88 41.49 2.96
N PHE A 11 11.51 41.52 1.68
CA PHE A 11 10.93 40.35 1.01
C PHE A 11 11.94 39.21 0.85
N SER A 12 13.22 39.51 0.61
CA SER A 12 14.26 38.47 0.46
C SER A 12 14.50 37.70 1.77
N ALA A 13 14.58 38.41 2.90
CA ALA A 13 14.73 37.81 4.22
C ALA A 13 13.51 36.96 4.60
N LEU A 14 12.31 37.41 4.25
CA LEU A 14 11.06 36.69 4.54
C LEU A 14 10.95 35.38 3.74
N ILE A 15 11.38 35.38 2.47
CA ILE A 15 11.40 34.19 1.61
C ILE A 15 12.41 33.16 2.12
N LEU A 16 13.61 33.60 2.53
CA LEU A 16 14.61 32.73 3.11
C LEU A 16 14.12 32.10 4.42
N TYR A 17 13.48 32.88 5.29
CA TYR A 17 12.87 32.37 6.51
C TYR A 17 11.78 31.32 6.23
N PHE A 18 10.93 31.55 5.22
CA PHE A 18 9.89 30.59 4.84
C PHE A 18 10.46 29.28 4.29
N SER A 19 11.57 29.34 3.54
CA SER A 19 12.22 28.15 2.97
C SER A 19 12.89 27.24 4.00
N VAL A 20 13.27 27.78 5.17
CA VAL A 20 13.84 27.00 6.28
C VAL A 20 12.75 26.29 7.11
N LEU A 21 11.50 26.78 7.05
CA LEU A 21 10.37 26.25 7.81
C LEU A 21 9.57 25.16 7.09
N THR A 22 9.84 24.91 5.81
CA THR A 22 9.16 23.84 5.08
C THR A 22 9.79 22.50 5.42
N GLU A 23 9.16 21.73 6.31
CA GLU A 23 9.46 20.31 6.45
C GLU A 23 9.18 19.58 5.12
N PRO A 24 10.02 18.62 4.71
CA PRO A 24 9.75 17.83 3.52
C PRO A 24 8.44 17.07 3.75
N ILE A 25 7.48 17.26 2.83
CA ILE A 25 6.23 16.49 2.82
C ILE A 25 6.64 15.03 2.64
N SER A 26 6.66 14.27 3.74
CA SER A 26 6.96 12.85 3.68
C SER A 26 5.84 12.16 2.92
N ASN A 27 6.19 11.47 1.83
CA ASN A 27 5.26 10.63 1.08
C ASN A 27 4.89 9.41 1.94
N GLN A 28 3.97 9.61 2.87
CA GLN A 28 3.49 8.55 3.76
C GLN A 28 2.51 7.67 2.99
N GLY A 29 2.90 6.42 2.77
CA GLY A 29 1.99 5.38 2.32
C GLY A 29 0.94 5.07 3.39
N LEU A 30 -0.20 4.54 2.96
CA LEU A 30 -1.27 4.13 3.86
C LEU A 30 -0.78 3.08 4.88
N ALA A 31 -1.31 3.13 6.11
CA ALA A 31 -1.10 2.07 7.09
C ALA A 31 -2.09 0.92 6.84
N CYS A 32 -1.58 -0.28 6.58
CA CYS A 32 -2.40 -1.46 6.29
C CYS A 32 -2.08 -2.61 7.24
N TYR A 33 -3.10 -3.39 7.60
CA TYR A 33 -2.87 -4.70 8.21
C TYR A 33 -2.25 -5.64 7.18
N LYS A 34 -1.13 -6.27 7.52
CA LYS A 34 -0.48 -7.30 6.71
C LYS A 34 -0.53 -8.64 7.43
N CYS A 35 -1.13 -9.64 6.79
CA CYS A 35 -1.28 -10.97 7.38
C CYS A 35 -1.58 -12.02 6.31
N MET A 36 -1.26 -13.27 6.61
CA MET A 36 -1.63 -14.43 5.81
C MET A 36 -2.02 -15.55 6.77
N THR A 37 -3.17 -16.18 6.54
CA THR A 37 -3.60 -17.32 7.33
C THR A 37 -4.35 -18.33 6.47
N ASN A 38 -4.26 -19.58 6.88
CA ASN A 38 -5.10 -20.68 6.45
C ASN A 38 -5.94 -21.24 7.62
N ASN A 39 -5.84 -20.63 8.81
CA ASN A 39 -6.54 -21.10 10.00
C ASN A 39 -7.91 -20.39 10.13
N THR A 40 -8.97 -21.17 10.30
CA THR A 40 -10.34 -20.67 10.40
C THR A 40 -10.78 -20.31 11.81
N GLU A 41 -10.11 -20.83 12.84
CA GLU A 41 -10.62 -20.80 14.22
C GLU A 41 -10.11 -19.64 15.07
N ASN A 42 -8.97 -19.02 14.75
CA ASN A 42 -8.41 -18.01 15.67
C ASN A 42 -7.52 -16.96 15.01
N ASP A 43 -7.93 -16.49 13.83
CA ASP A 43 -7.05 -15.67 13.03
C ASP A 43 -7.59 -14.25 12.80
N GLY A 44 -6.90 -13.27 13.39
CA GLY A 44 -7.18 -11.85 13.23
C GLY A 44 -7.17 -11.42 11.77
N CYS A 45 -6.55 -12.14 10.83
CA CYS A 45 -6.54 -11.81 9.41
C CYS A 45 -7.92 -11.93 8.75
N ARG A 46 -8.88 -12.61 9.40
CA ARG A 46 -10.27 -12.66 8.95
C ARG A 46 -11.03 -11.37 9.26
N ASP A 47 -10.87 -10.80 10.45
CA ASP A 47 -11.63 -9.64 10.95
C ASP A 47 -10.90 -8.30 10.71
N PRO A 48 -11.47 -7.35 9.93
CA PRO A 48 -10.83 -6.06 9.66
C PRO A 48 -10.66 -5.17 10.90
N PHE A 49 -11.41 -5.42 11.97
CA PHE A 49 -11.40 -4.62 13.20
C PHE A 49 -10.66 -5.29 14.36
N SER A 50 -10.18 -6.53 14.19
CA SER A 50 -9.37 -7.19 15.19
C SER A 50 -7.93 -6.65 15.17
N SER A 51 -7.72 -5.57 15.93
CA SER A 51 -6.44 -4.90 16.11
C SER A 51 -5.46 -5.67 17.01
N LEU A 52 -5.92 -6.73 17.68
CA LEU A 52 -5.18 -7.41 18.75
C LEU A 52 -4.13 -8.42 18.24
N ILE A 53 -4.18 -8.84 16.97
CA ILE A 53 -3.38 -9.97 16.47
C ILE A 53 -2.54 -9.62 15.23
N ASN A 54 -2.99 -8.68 14.38
CA ASN A 54 -2.29 -8.40 13.12
C ASN A 54 -1.33 -7.20 13.23
N PRO A 55 -0.07 -7.33 12.81
CA PRO A 55 0.83 -6.20 12.74
C PRO A 55 0.32 -5.17 11.73
N ILE A 56 0.16 -3.92 12.20
CA ILE A 56 -0.09 -2.77 11.33
C ILE A 56 1.24 -2.40 10.68
N HIS A 57 1.27 -2.36 9.36
CA HIS A 57 2.41 -1.88 8.61
C HIS A 57 2.18 -0.43 8.21
N ILE A 58 2.86 0.48 8.91
CA ILE A 58 2.80 1.92 8.70
C ILE A 58 3.69 2.29 7.51
N ASN A 59 3.30 3.32 6.74
CA ASN A 59 4.03 3.79 5.56
C ASN A 59 4.27 2.67 4.53
N CYS A 60 3.22 1.92 4.18
CA CYS A 60 3.37 0.79 3.27
C CYS A 60 3.77 1.27 1.88
N GLN A 61 4.79 0.64 1.31
CA GLN A 61 5.28 0.89 -0.03
C GLN A 61 5.14 -0.39 -0.85
N ALA A 62 4.72 -0.27 -2.10
CA ALA A 62 4.59 -1.42 -3.00
C ALA A 62 5.01 -1.05 -4.42
N THR A 63 5.27 -2.05 -5.24
CA THR A 63 5.56 -1.89 -6.67
C THR A 63 4.26 -1.72 -7.45
N SER A 64 4.34 -1.05 -8.60
CA SER A 64 3.23 -0.89 -9.55
C SER A 64 3.61 -1.58 -10.86
N VAL A 65 2.65 -2.25 -11.49
CA VAL A 65 2.91 -3.00 -12.74
C VAL A 65 3.39 -2.03 -13.82
N GLY A 66 4.50 -2.37 -14.49
CA GLY A 66 5.08 -1.54 -15.54
C GLY A 66 5.83 -0.29 -15.04
N LYS A 67 6.10 -0.17 -13.73
CA LYS A 67 6.89 0.93 -13.16
C LYS A 67 8.05 0.40 -12.31
N ASN A 68 9.22 1.02 -12.46
CA ASN A 68 10.39 0.70 -11.64
C ASN A 68 10.38 1.51 -10.34
N GLY A 69 10.68 0.87 -9.22
CA GLY A 69 10.70 1.46 -7.88
C GLY A 69 9.46 1.14 -7.03
N THR A 70 9.48 1.67 -5.81
CA THR A 70 8.40 1.53 -4.83
C THR A 70 7.63 2.83 -4.68
N PHE A 71 6.32 2.74 -4.56
CA PHE A 71 5.42 3.88 -4.47
C PHE A 71 4.57 3.79 -3.21
N PRO A 72 4.16 4.94 -2.65
CA PRO A 72 3.27 4.98 -1.52
C PRO A 72 1.96 4.28 -1.91
N VAL A 73 1.55 3.31 -1.11
CA VAL A 73 0.34 2.54 -1.40
C VAL A 73 -0.89 3.43 -1.29
N ARG A 74 -1.91 3.11 -2.07
CA ARG A 74 -3.20 3.82 -2.06
C ARG A 74 -4.34 2.95 -1.53
N PHE A 75 -4.14 1.63 -1.50
CA PHE A 75 -5.19 0.68 -1.14
C PHE A 75 -4.65 -0.41 -0.20
N CYS A 76 -5.43 -0.72 0.84
CA CYS A 76 -5.30 -1.98 1.56
C CYS A 76 -6.29 -2.98 0.97
N VAL A 77 -5.82 -4.17 0.65
CA VAL A 77 -6.63 -5.20 0.00
C VAL A 77 -6.69 -6.45 0.85
N LYS A 78 -7.84 -7.12 0.82
CA LYS A 78 -8.05 -8.43 1.41
C LYS A 78 -8.43 -9.39 0.30
N ILE A 79 -7.66 -10.46 0.15
CA ILE A 79 -7.92 -11.56 -0.76
C ILE A 79 -8.35 -12.75 0.09
N SER A 80 -9.47 -13.37 -0.28
CA SER A 80 -9.94 -14.60 0.34
C SER A 80 -10.19 -15.65 -0.72
N GLY A 81 -9.67 -16.85 -0.51
CA GLY A 81 -9.80 -17.96 -1.44
C GLY A 81 -10.07 -19.28 -0.71
N ARG A 82 -10.49 -20.29 -1.46
CA ARG A 82 -10.67 -21.65 -0.96
C ARG A 82 -9.91 -22.63 -1.84
N ILE A 83 -9.22 -23.58 -1.21
CA ILE A 83 -8.50 -24.63 -1.93
C ILE A 83 -9.50 -25.68 -2.40
N LEU A 84 -9.64 -25.82 -3.72
CA LEU A 84 -10.59 -26.77 -4.33
C LEU A 84 -9.92 -28.05 -4.81
N SER A 85 -8.63 -28.00 -5.15
CA SER A 85 -7.86 -29.14 -5.61
C SER A 85 -6.44 -29.08 -5.08
N ILE A 86 -5.86 -30.25 -4.84
CA ILE A 86 -4.49 -30.43 -4.40
C ILE A 86 -3.85 -31.47 -5.33
N ASP A 87 -2.64 -31.18 -5.80
CA ASP A 87 -1.89 -32.12 -6.63
C ASP A 87 -1.55 -33.38 -5.84
N GLY A 88 -1.52 -34.53 -6.51
CA GLY A 88 -1.56 -35.88 -5.92
C GLY A 88 -0.44 -36.29 -4.95
N ASN A 89 0.44 -35.38 -4.57
CA ASN A 89 1.51 -35.60 -3.59
C ASN A 89 1.45 -34.65 -2.38
N ALA A 90 0.43 -33.80 -2.28
CA ALA A 90 0.23 -32.90 -1.15
C ALA A 90 -0.87 -33.41 -0.22
N ASN A 91 -0.73 -33.10 1.08
CA ASN A 91 -1.63 -33.56 2.12
C ASN A 91 -3.07 -33.10 1.82
N ALA A 92 -4.00 -34.05 1.67
CA ALA A 92 -5.43 -33.78 1.45
C ALA A 92 -6.07 -32.96 2.58
N SER A 93 -5.39 -32.81 3.72
CA SER A 93 -5.78 -31.98 4.86
C SER A 93 -6.02 -30.50 4.50
N TYR A 94 -5.40 -30.00 3.43
CA TYR A 94 -5.61 -28.62 2.98
C TYR A 94 -6.83 -28.45 2.04
N LEU A 95 -7.52 -29.53 1.68
CA LEU A 95 -8.72 -29.41 0.83
C LEU A 95 -9.78 -28.65 1.59
N ASN A 96 -10.52 -27.80 0.88
CA ASN A 96 -11.60 -27.00 1.43
C ASN A 96 -11.18 -25.93 2.46
N THR A 97 -9.88 -25.79 2.74
CA THR A 97 -9.32 -24.76 3.61
C THR A 97 -9.50 -23.38 3.01
N VAL A 98 -9.92 -22.41 3.83
CA VAL A 98 -10.07 -21.01 3.45
C VAL A 98 -8.79 -20.26 3.79
N ILE A 99 -8.29 -19.49 2.84
CA ILE A 99 -7.10 -18.66 2.99
C ILE A 99 -7.53 -17.20 3.02
N TYR A 100 -7.01 -16.44 3.98
CA TYR A 100 -7.11 -14.99 3.99
C TYR A 100 -5.72 -14.37 3.86
N TYR A 101 -5.61 -13.37 2.99
CA TYR A 101 -4.39 -12.63 2.76
C TYR A 101 -4.70 -11.14 2.75
N ARG A 102 -3.96 -10.35 3.53
CA ARG A 102 -4.04 -8.89 3.50
C ARG A 102 -2.70 -8.30 3.13
N THR A 103 -2.75 -7.35 2.23
CA THR A 103 -1.55 -6.63 1.80
C THR A 103 -1.89 -5.20 1.39
N CYS A 104 -0.84 -4.45 1.08
CA CYS A 104 -0.94 -3.10 0.57
C CYS A 104 -0.58 -3.09 -0.93
N VAL A 105 -1.31 -2.31 -1.71
CA VAL A 105 -1.10 -2.19 -3.16
C VAL A 105 -1.20 -0.74 -3.63
N VAL A 106 -0.45 -0.43 -4.69
CA VAL A 106 -0.46 0.90 -5.33
C VAL A 106 -1.63 1.04 -6.28
N ASP A 107 -1.95 -0.05 -6.98
CA ASP A 107 -2.94 -0.09 -8.05
C ASP A 107 -4.21 -0.79 -7.60
N ASN A 108 -5.34 -0.35 -8.15
CA ASN A 108 -6.61 -1.00 -7.90
C ASN A 108 -6.61 -2.38 -8.59
N ILE A 109 -6.79 -3.43 -7.79
CA ILE A 109 -6.79 -4.82 -8.29
C ILE A 109 -7.90 -5.05 -9.32
N MET A 110 -9.05 -4.37 -9.19
CA MET A 110 -10.16 -4.50 -10.14
C MET A 110 -9.88 -3.85 -11.50
N GLU A 111 -8.89 -2.96 -11.56
CA GLU A 111 -8.51 -2.25 -12.78
C GLU A 111 -7.26 -2.89 -13.43
N SER A 112 -6.37 -3.46 -12.63
CA SER A 112 -5.17 -4.17 -13.09
C SER A 112 -5.46 -5.43 -13.91
N THR A 113 -6.60 -6.10 -13.68
CA THR A 113 -7.02 -7.24 -14.53
C THR A 113 -7.29 -6.83 -15.98
N LYS A 114 -7.69 -5.58 -16.23
CA LYS A 114 -7.91 -5.07 -17.60
C LYS A 114 -6.61 -4.79 -18.35
N SER A 115 -5.51 -4.46 -17.66
CA SER A 115 -4.23 -4.17 -18.32
C SER A 115 -3.44 -5.42 -18.70
N LEU A 116 -3.68 -6.55 -18.02
CA LEU A 116 -3.09 -7.84 -18.37
C LEU A 116 -3.68 -8.48 -19.63
N GLU A 117 -4.96 -8.23 -19.94
CA GLU A 117 -5.57 -8.71 -21.19
C GLU A 117 -5.02 -7.99 -22.43
N THR A 118 -4.57 -6.74 -22.28
CA THR A 118 -4.03 -5.94 -23.39
C THR A 118 -2.54 -6.19 -23.66
N SER A 119 -1.81 -6.81 -22.72
CA SER A 119 -0.37 -7.10 -22.84
C SER A 119 -0.06 -8.50 -23.40
N GLY A 120 -1.08 -9.31 -23.71
CA GLY A 120 -0.94 -10.70 -24.18
C GLY A 120 -0.77 -10.87 -25.70
N ASN A 121 -0.67 -9.79 -26.47
CA ASN A 121 -0.45 -9.84 -27.92
C ASN A 121 0.92 -9.25 -28.27
N PHE A 122 1.95 -10.10 -28.23
CA PHE A 122 3.17 -9.93 -29.01
C PHE A 122 3.46 -11.23 -29.75
#